data_AF-A0A438JEW6-F1
#
_entry.id   AF-A0A438JEW6-F1
#
_cell.length_a   1.000
_cell.length_b   1.000
_cell.length_c   1.000
_cell.angle_alpha   90.00
_cell.angle_beta   90.00
_cell.angle_gamma   90.00
#
_symmetry.space_group_name_H-M   'P 1'
#
loop_
_entity.id
_entity.type
_entity.pdbx_description
1 polymer ?
#
loop_
_entity_poly.entity_id
_entity_poly.type
_entity_poly.pdbx_seq_one_letter_code
_entity_poly.pdbx_strand_id
1 'polypeptide(L)'
;MPPKGCRSKAHVKGSSSRTSKGARDENLPIIPSIQPPSIPKALAKTSIDGIPFNAFPAKFCRDQYTKVYHQRSLVLERQLHLEYFLGTPIPDLFVELGWLPLANFTRSTCAPIVRMFYSNIIEHDLAESYLQSSLFGIVVKVTLKIIVEVLSISLVQAPSVSDLEITSDLLDKMSIDLWGEVRGQLGLVVQTGSLSHPAWVLATFLSFSVYPSFHRANSCKNGCILLSRILHREPINLASCILDEMIFRGDPTVSKKEVLPYGILITQICQRARVVFPVNSPFLVPMGLIDTSSWNQRQAQIKGALGSKKKVCHSRAKRKFGESDADSDVDSSVLTQLYARFDALDEKISAQSTLLFEQISQLQSHMERGFSLIDGQMLCNMDQLHTLEDFVHKHLS
;
A
#
# COMPACT_ATOMS: atom_id res chain seq x y z
N MET A 1 -7.69 15.76 -117.57
CA MET A 1 -8.88 15.86 -116.70
C MET A 1 -8.44 15.68 -115.26
N PRO A 2 -8.94 16.47 -114.30
CA PRO A 2 -8.60 17.89 -114.11
C PRO A 2 -7.82 18.06 -112.76
N PRO A 3 -7.54 19.27 -112.25
CA PRO A 3 -6.21 19.85 -112.36
C PRO A 3 -5.71 20.44 -111.01
N LYS A 4 -4.70 21.32 -111.11
CA LYS A 4 -4.39 22.44 -110.19
C LYS A 4 -3.39 22.07 -109.09
N GLY A 5 -2.36 22.86 -108.80
CA GLY A 5 -2.04 24.19 -109.30
C GLY A 5 -1.14 24.88 -108.26
N CYS A 6 -0.07 25.47 -108.74
CA CYS A 6 0.66 26.64 -108.23
C CYS A 6 1.08 26.75 -106.74
N ARG A 7 2.41 26.87 -106.61
CA ARG A 7 3.16 27.92 -105.88
C ARG A 7 3.19 27.91 -104.34
N SER A 8 4.33 27.42 -103.84
CA SER A 8 5.31 28.13 -102.99
C SER A 8 4.80 29.06 -101.88
N LYS A 9 5.08 28.71 -100.61
CA LYS A 9 5.93 29.47 -99.66
C LYS A 9 5.89 28.93 -98.22
N ALA A 10 7.04 29.06 -97.56
CA ALA A 10 7.27 29.27 -96.12
C ALA A 10 7.54 28.07 -95.17
N HIS A 11 8.54 28.35 -94.32
CA HIS A 11 9.17 27.58 -93.25
C HIS A 11 8.21 27.08 -92.16
N VAL A 12 8.40 25.85 -91.68
CA VAL A 12 7.95 25.43 -90.34
C VAL A 12 9.05 24.65 -89.63
N LYS A 13 9.34 25.14 -88.43
CA LYS A 13 10.22 24.63 -87.39
C LYS A 13 9.44 23.57 -86.60
N GLY A 14 10.00 22.39 -86.36
CA GLY A 14 9.42 21.34 -85.49
C GLY A 14 10.02 19.97 -85.86
N SER A 15 10.47 19.10 -84.95
CA SER A 15 9.92 18.83 -83.62
C SER A 15 11.05 18.35 -82.68
N SER A 16 11.64 19.29 -81.93
CA SER A 16 12.30 18.99 -80.67
C SER A 16 11.36 19.46 -79.58
N SER A 17 10.76 18.53 -78.84
CA SER A 17 10.02 18.86 -77.62
C SER A 17 11.03 19.20 -76.52
N ARG A 18 11.35 20.48 -76.39
CA ARG A 18 11.74 21.06 -75.10
C ARG A 18 10.47 21.22 -74.28
N THR A 19 10.18 20.26 -73.41
CA THR A 19 9.23 20.42 -72.32
C THR A 19 9.99 20.64 -71.01
N SER A 20 9.55 21.62 -70.22
CA SER A 20 10.02 21.89 -68.84
C SER A 20 9.23 21.09 -67.79
N LYS A 21 8.59 20.00 -68.21
CA LYS A 21 7.88 19.03 -67.36
C LYS A 21 8.22 17.63 -67.84
N GLY A 22 8.53 16.75 -66.88
CA GLY A 22 9.16 15.45 -67.11
C GLY A 22 8.47 14.59 -68.15
N ALA A 23 9.25 14.07 -69.09
CA ALA A 23 8.86 13.01 -69.99
C ALA A 23 8.63 11.72 -69.17
N ARG A 24 7.37 11.31 -69.02
CA ARG A 24 7.01 10.05 -68.34
C ARG A 24 6.24 9.04 -69.19
N ASP A 25 5.95 9.35 -70.46
CA ASP A 25 5.03 8.52 -71.26
C ASP A 25 5.66 7.72 -72.41
N GLU A 26 6.99 7.59 -72.47
CA GLU A 26 7.66 6.80 -73.53
C GLU A 26 8.63 5.72 -73.03
N ASN A 27 8.47 5.21 -71.80
CA ASN A 27 9.33 4.13 -71.29
C ASN A 27 8.53 2.86 -70.96
N LEU A 28 9.06 1.72 -71.44
CA LEU A 28 8.61 0.36 -71.14
C LEU A 28 8.56 0.10 -69.61
N PRO A 29 7.69 -0.81 -69.13
CA PRO A 29 7.51 -1.04 -67.70
C PRO A 29 8.79 -1.62 -67.05
N ILE A 30 9.41 -0.85 -66.16
CA ILE A 30 10.54 -1.27 -65.33
C ILE A 30 9.98 -1.81 -64.01
N ILE A 31 10.23 -3.09 -63.71
CA ILE A 31 9.94 -3.69 -62.40
C ILE A 31 10.92 -3.09 -61.38
N PRO A 32 10.46 -2.43 -60.30
CA PRO A 32 11.37 -1.88 -59.31
C PRO A 32 11.98 -3.01 -58.47
N SER A 33 13.32 -3.04 -58.41
CA SER A 33 14.07 -3.88 -57.49
C SER A 33 13.76 -3.45 -56.04
N ILE A 34 13.09 -4.33 -55.29
CA ILE A 34 12.78 -4.11 -53.88
C ILE A 34 14.07 -4.28 -53.08
N GLN A 35 14.65 -3.16 -52.67
CA GLN A 35 15.73 -3.14 -51.68
C GLN A 35 15.09 -3.42 -50.30
N PRO A 36 15.59 -4.39 -49.51
CA PRO A 36 15.04 -4.61 -48.18
C PRO A 36 15.25 -3.35 -47.33
N PRO A 37 14.26 -2.93 -46.53
CA PRO A 37 14.37 -1.73 -45.74
C PRO A 37 15.54 -1.86 -44.77
N SER A 38 16.47 -0.91 -44.83
CA SER A 38 17.54 -0.77 -43.86
C SER A 38 16.93 -0.59 -42.47
N ILE A 39 17.33 -1.45 -41.54
CA ILE A 39 16.96 -1.36 -40.13
C ILE A 39 17.34 0.04 -39.63
N PRO A 40 16.40 0.85 -39.09
CA PRO A 40 16.76 2.13 -38.52
C PRO A 40 17.67 1.90 -37.32
N LYS A 41 18.95 2.27 -37.46
CA LYS A 41 19.86 2.45 -36.34
C LYS A 41 19.33 3.62 -35.50
N ALA A 42 19.01 3.31 -34.25
CA ALA A 42 18.46 4.16 -33.17
C ALA A 42 16.94 4.04 -32.97
N LEU A 43 16.53 3.10 -32.12
CA LEU A 43 15.20 3.07 -31.52
C LEU A 43 15.06 4.34 -30.66
N ALA A 44 14.44 5.39 -31.17
CA ALA A 44 13.94 6.46 -30.33
C ALA A 44 13.05 5.80 -29.27
N LYS A 45 13.33 6.01 -27.98
CA LYS A 45 12.50 5.48 -26.88
C LYS A 45 11.12 6.11 -26.99
N THR A 46 10.19 5.49 -27.73
CA THR A 46 8.81 5.98 -27.92
C THR A 46 7.88 5.60 -26.77
N SER A 47 8.40 4.88 -25.78
CA SER A 47 7.68 4.39 -24.62
C SER A 47 8.57 4.33 -23.38
N ILE A 48 7.97 4.40 -22.19
CA ILE A 48 8.58 4.06 -20.90
C ILE A 48 7.72 2.96 -20.27
N ASP A 49 8.34 1.88 -19.77
CA ASP A 49 7.64 0.72 -19.16
C ASP A 49 6.55 0.08 -20.05
N GLY A 50 6.72 0.13 -21.37
CA GLY A 50 5.70 -0.33 -22.33
C GLY A 50 4.52 0.64 -22.52
N ILE A 51 4.53 1.81 -21.86
CA ILE A 51 3.54 2.87 -22.03
C ILE A 51 4.03 3.84 -23.11
N PRO A 52 3.31 3.99 -24.24
CA PRO A 52 3.69 4.91 -25.30
C PRO A 52 3.53 6.37 -24.86
N PHE A 53 4.38 7.27 -25.34
CA PHE A 53 4.37 8.68 -24.92
C PHE A 53 3.10 9.45 -25.23
N ASN A 54 2.31 9.00 -26.20
CA ASN A 54 1.00 9.56 -26.53
C ASN A 54 -0.11 9.13 -25.56
N ALA A 55 0.15 8.21 -24.63
CA ALA A 55 -0.81 7.82 -23.59
C ALA A 55 -0.96 8.88 -22.48
N PHE A 56 -0.04 9.85 -22.41
CA PHE A 56 -0.08 10.93 -21.43
C PHE A 56 -0.89 12.12 -21.97
N PRO A 57 -1.90 12.62 -21.23
CA PRO A 57 -2.73 13.75 -21.68
C PRO A 57 -1.93 15.03 -21.94
N ALA A 58 -0.87 15.25 -21.17
CA ALA A 58 -0.01 16.42 -21.28
C ALA A 58 1.47 16.06 -21.07
N LYS A 59 2.35 16.90 -21.62
CA LYS A 59 3.81 16.81 -21.40
C LYS A 59 4.16 16.84 -19.90
N PHE A 60 3.43 17.64 -19.12
CA PHE A 60 3.59 17.72 -17.67
C PHE A 60 3.38 16.35 -16.99
N CYS A 61 2.29 15.63 -17.30
CA CYS A 61 2.01 14.32 -16.73
C CYS A 61 3.11 13.29 -17.04
N ARG A 62 3.62 13.30 -18.28
CA ARG A 62 4.75 12.44 -18.68
C ARG A 62 6.03 12.77 -17.91
N ASP A 63 6.31 14.06 -17.72
CA ASP A 63 7.47 14.50 -16.96
C ASP A 63 7.33 14.11 -15.48
N GLN A 64 6.13 14.23 -14.90
CA GLN A 64 5.83 13.76 -13.54
C GLN A 64 5.98 12.24 -13.41
N TYR A 65 5.46 11.47 -14.37
CA TYR A 65 5.65 10.02 -14.42
C TYR A 65 7.14 9.66 -14.31
N THR A 66 7.97 10.27 -15.17
CA THR A 66 9.39 9.92 -15.27
C THR A 66 10.20 10.42 -14.07
N LYS A 67 9.92 11.63 -13.58
CA LYS A 67 10.75 12.30 -12.57
C LYS A 67 10.32 12.00 -11.14
N VAL A 68 9.04 11.71 -10.90
CA VAL A 68 8.46 11.55 -9.56
C VAL A 68 7.95 10.13 -9.39
N TYR A 69 6.92 9.74 -10.14
CA TYR A 69 6.15 8.51 -9.86
C TYR A 69 6.90 7.22 -10.21
N HIS A 70 7.75 7.23 -11.23
CA HIS A 70 8.60 6.11 -11.58
C HIS A 70 9.62 5.77 -10.47
N GLN A 71 10.03 6.77 -9.69
CA GLN A 71 10.99 6.60 -8.59
C GLN A 71 10.30 6.18 -7.28
N ARG A 72 8.99 6.45 -7.14
CA ARG A 72 8.24 6.05 -5.96
C ARG A 72 8.04 4.53 -5.94
N SER A 73 8.23 3.95 -4.76
CA SER A 73 8.00 2.52 -4.54
C SER A 73 6.50 2.25 -4.41
N LEU A 74 6.05 1.13 -4.96
CA LEU A 74 4.66 0.71 -4.86
C LEU A 74 4.49 -0.19 -3.63
N VAL A 75 3.52 0.13 -2.77
CA VAL A 75 3.11 -0.74 -1.67
C VAL A 75 1.79 -1.38 -2.04
N LEU A 76 1.76 -2.71 -1.95
CA LEU A 76 0.59 -3.52 -2.23
C LEU A 76 -0.14 -3.84 -0.93
N GLU A 77 -1.46 -3.85 -1.02
CA GLU A 77 -2.37 -4.35 -0.02
C GLU A 77 -2.00 -5.82 0.30
N ARG A 78 -1.98 -6.19 1.58
CA ARG A 78 -1.55 -7.52 2.02
C ARG A 78 -2.73 -8.39 2.40
N GLN A 79 -2.58 -9.68 2.18
CA GLN A 79 -3.55 -10.68 2.60
C GLN A 79 -3.46 -10.92 4.11
N LEU A 80 -4.61 -10.96 4.77
CA LEU A 80 -4.78 -11.29 6.18
C LEU A 80 -5.50 -12.64 6.29
N HIS A 81 -4.79 -13.68 6.74
CA HIS A 81 -5.43 -14.98 6.95
C HIS A 81 -6.06 -15.02 8.34
N LEU A 82 -7.36 -14.73 8.40
CA LEU A 82 -8.12 -14.71 9.66
C LEU A 82 -8.09 -16.05 10.42
N GLU A 83 -7.89 -17.17 9.73
CA GLU A 83 -7.77 -18.52 10.31
C GLU A 83 -6.63 -18.63 11.35
N TYR A 84 -5.55 -17.86 11.21
CA TYR A 84 -4.43 -17.86 12.16
C TYR A 84 -4.72 -17.06 13.43
N PHE A 85 -5.89 -16.42 13.50
CA PHE A 85 -6.29 -15.51 14.56
C PHE A 85 -7.63 -15.91 15.21
N LEU A 86 -8.07 -17.16 15.03
CA LEU A 86 -9.32 -17.67 15.62
C LEU A 86 -9.37 -17.58 17.16
N GLY A 87 -8.22 -17.55 17.84
CA GLY A 87 -8.14 -17.33 19.29
C GLY A 87 -8.20 -15.86 19.72
N THR A 88 -8.53 -14.94 18.82
CA THR A 88 -8.56 -13.49 19.06
C THR A 88 -9.89 -12.90 18.60
N PRO A 89 -10.30 -11.70 19.07
CA PRO A 89 -11.52 -11.05 18.61
C PRO A 89 -11.43 -10.50 17.16
N ILE A 90 -10.34 -10.73 16.44
CA ILE A 90 -10.10 -10.15 15.11
C ILE A 90 -11.05 -10.70 14.03
N PRO A 91 -11.26 -12.03 13.89
CA PRO A 91 -12.19 -12.55 12.90
C PRO A 91 -13.62 -12.02 13.09
N ASP A 92 -14.13 -12.06 14.33
CA ASP A 92 -15.47 -11.55 14.65
C ASP A 92 -15.62 -10.06 14.35
N LEU A 93 -14.59 -9.28 14.66
CA LEU A 93 -14.52 -7.86 14.33
C LEU A 93 -14.60 -7.62 12.81
N PHE A 94 -13.91 -8.43 12.00
CA PHE A 94 -13.98 -8.32 10.54
C PHE A 94 -15.36 -8.69 9.99
N VAL A 95 -16.06 -9.64 10.63
CA VAL A 95 -17.46 -9.97 10.30
C VAL A 95 -18.37 -8.79 10.65
N GLU A 96 -18.28 -8.28 11.87
CA GLU A 96 -19.10 -7.19 12.41
C GLU A 96 -18.99 -5.92 11.55
N LEU A 97 -17.78 -5.58 11.10
CA LEU A 97 -17.53 -4.41 10.26
C LEU A 97 -17.82 -4.65 8.77
N GLY A 98 -18.14 -5.88 8.36
CA GLY A 98 -18.31 -6.25 6.95
C GLY A 98 -17.01 -6.15 6.14
N TRP A 99 -15.87 -6.41 6.78
CA TRP A 99 -14.52 -6.26 6.21
C TRP A 99 -13.88 -7.59 5.77
N LEU A 100 -14.60 -8.71 5.85
CA LEU A 100 -14.13 -10.01 5.36
C LEU A 100 -13.50 -9.96 3.95
N PRO A 101 -14.04 -9.20 2.97
CA PRO A 101 -13.42 -9.11 1.64
C PRO A 101 -12.03 -8.49 1.63
N LEU A 102 -11.71 -7.62 2.60
CA LEU A 102 -10.39 -6.98 2.73
C LEU A 102 -9.33 -7.95 3.25
N ALA A 103 -9.72 -9.08 3.83
CA ALA A 103 -8.79 -10.10 4.29
C ALA A 103 -8.13 -10.85 3.11
N ASN A 104 -8.79 -10.92 1.95
CA ASN A 104 -8.43 -11.79 0.83
C ASN A 104 -8.05 -11.03 -0.46
N PHE A 105 -7.03 -10.17 -0.37
CA PHE A 105 -6.42 -9.56 -1.57
C PHE A 105 -5.50 -10.57 -2.30
N THR A 106 -6.09 -11.43 -3.15
CA THR A 106 -5.33 -12.40 -3.97
C THR A 106 -4.97 -11.89 -5.37
N ARG A 107 -5.32 -10.64 -5.69
CA ARG A 107 -5.15 -10.10 -7.04
C ARG A 107 -3.78 -9.47 -7.26
N SER A 108 -3.39 -9.39 -8.52
CA SER A 108 -2.14 -8.80 -8.97
C SER A 108 -2.29 -7.33 -9.38
N THR A 109 -1.19 -6.60 -9.34
CA THR A 109 -1.11 -5.18 -9.64
C THR A 109 -0.27 -4.90 -10.87
N CYS A 110 -0.75 -4.05 -11.78
CA CYS A 110 0.04 -3.59 -12.92
C CYS A 110 0.78 -2.29 -12.57
N ALA A 111 2.04 -2.40 -12.13
CA ALA A 111 2.80 -1.26 -11.60
C ALA A 111 2.90 -0.04 -12.54
N PRO A 112 3.14 -0.20 -13.86
CA PRO A 112 3.16 0.93 -14.79
C PRO A 112 1.81 1.67 -14.85
N ILE A 113 0.70 0.92 -14.79
CA ILE A 113 -0.65 1.49 -14.81
C ILE A 113 -0.94 2.28 -13.56
N VAL A 114 -0.55 1.78 -12.39
CA VAL A 114 -0.73 2.51 -11.12
C VAL A 114 0.08 3.81 -11.12
N ARG A 115 1.33 3.77 -11.57
CA ARG A 115 2.16 4.98 -11.68
C ARG A 115 1.57 5.98 -12.68
N MET A 116 1.03 5.49 -13.79
CA MET A 116 0.36 6.33 -14.79
C MET A 116 -0.94 6.93 -14.25
N PHE A 117 -1.71 6.16 -13.49
CA PHE A 117 -2.91 6.65 -12.82
C PHE A 117 -2.59 7.86 -11.95
N TYR A 118 -1.57 7.76 -11.09
CA TYR A 118 -1.14 8.87 -10.23
C TYR A 118 -0.54 10.05 -11.00
N SER A 119 0.27 9.80 -12.04
CA SER A 119 0.86 10.90 -12.83
C SER A 119 -0.17 11.66 -13.67
N ASN A 120 -1.33 11.05 -13.93
CA ASN A 120 -2.36 11.56 -14.82
C ASN A 120 -3.63 11.96 -14.07
N ILE A 121 -3.54 12.22 -12.75
CA ILE A 121 -4.63 12.85 -12.00
C ILE A 121 -4.92 14.22 -12.64
N ILE A 122 -6.16 14.43 -13.07
CA ILE A 122 -6.63 15.67 -13.71
C ILE A 122 -7.32 16.57 -12.69
N GLU A 123 -8.14 15.96 -11.83
CA GLU A 123 -9.02 16.67 -10.92
C GLU A 123 -9.26 15.80 -9.68
N HIS A 124 -9.45 16.43 -8.54
CA HIS A 124 -9.93 15.79 -7.32
C HIS A 124 -10.66 16.83 -6.47
N ASP A 125 -11.58 16.35 -5.63
CA ASP A 125 -12.30 17.16 -4.68
C ASP A 125 -12.52 16.33 -3.40
N LEU A 126 -12.02 16.84 -2.27
CA LEU A 126 -12.17 16.21 -0.97
C LEU A 126 -13.61 16.36 -0.45
N ALA A 127 -14.26 17.49 -0.68
CA ALA A 127 -15.62 17.75 -0.23
C ALA A 127 -16.63 16.86 -0.97
N GLU A 128 -16.45 16.72 -2.29
CA GLU A 128 -17.27 15.84 -3.12
C GLU A 128 -16.75 14.39 -3.15
N SER A 129 -15.67 14.09 -2.43
CA SER A 129 -15.08 12.75 -2.28
C SER A 129 -14.89 12.02 -3.61
N TYR A 130 -14.12 12.64 -4.53
CA TYR A 130 -13.72 11.99 -5.77
C TYR A 130 -12.31 12.36 -6.25
N LEU A 131 -11.78 11.50 -7.13
CA LEU A 131 -10.51 11.65 -7.84
C LEU A 131 -10.70 11.24 -9.30
N GLN A 132 -10.17 11.99 -10.27
CA GLN A 132 -10.21 11.66 -11.69
C GLN A 132 -8.81 11.55 -12.27
N SER A 133 -8.57 10.48 -13.04
CA SER A 133 -7.33 10.27 -13.79
C SER A 133 -7.63 9.86 -15.23
N SER A 134 -6.76 10.22 -16.17
CA SER A 134 -6.88 9.77 -17.56
C SER A 134 -5.79 8.78 -17.95
N LEU A 135 -6.22 7.61 -18.42
CA LEU A 135 -5.35 6.51 -18.84
C LEU A 135 -5.71 6.14 -20.27
N PHE A 136 -4.78 6.31 -21.22
CA PHE A 136 -5.01 6.03 -22.64
C PHE A 136 -6.26 6.72 -23.22
N GLY A 137 -6.55 7.94 -22.77
CA GLY A 137 -7.75 8.69 -23.18
C GLY A 137 -9.04 8.28 -22.48
N ILE A 138 -9.02 7.25 -21.64
CA ILE A 138 -10.16 6.84 -20.81
C ILE A 138 -10.10 7.62 -19.49
N VAL A 139 -11.19 8.30 -19.15
CA VAL A 139 -11.32 8.98 -17.86
C VAL A 139 -11.80 7.98 -16.81
N VAL A 140 -10.95 7.72 -15.82
CA VAL A 140 -11.24 6.89 -14.66
C VAL A 140 -11.58 7.81 -13.49
N LYS A 141 -12.86 7.88 -13.13
CA LYS A 141 -13.33 8.56 -11.93
C LYS A 141 -13.40 7.57 -10.78
N VAL A 142 -12.73 7.88 -9.67
CA VAL A 142 -12.78 7.14 -8.41
C VAL A 142 -13.67 7.93 -7.45
N THR A 143 -14.69 7.27 -6.92
CA THR A 143 -15.60 7.79 -5.90
C THR A 143 -15.67 6.79 -4.76
N LEU A 144 -16.22 7.20 -3.61
CA LEU A 144 -16.47 6.28 -2.49
C LEU A 144 -17.26 5.03 -2.94
N LYS A 145 -18.28 5.22 -3.78
CA LYS A 145 -19.10 4.13 -4.32
C LYS A 145 -18.27 3.11 -5.11
N ILE A 146 -17.35 3.58 -5.95
CA ILE A 146 -16.49 2.69 -6.75
C ILE A 146 -15.52 1.91 -5.84
N ILE A 147 -14.96 2.56 -4.81
CA ILE A 147 -14.09 1.89 -3.84
C ILE A 147 -14.87 0.78 -3.10
N VAL A 148 -16.05 1.10 -2.59
CA VAL A 148 -16.94 0.17 -1.89
C VAL A 148 -17.33 -1.01 -2.79
N GLU A 149 -17.71 -0.76 -4.04
CA GLU A 149 -18.06 -1.81 -5.00
C GLU A 149 -16.86 -2.73 -5.33
N VAL A 150 -15.67 -2.16 -5.54
CA VAL A 150 -14.48 -2.94 -5.91
C VAL A 150 -13.96 -3.75 -4.72
N LEU A 151 -13.97 -3.16 -3.52
CA LEU A 151 -13.56 -3.83 -2.29
C LEU A 151 -14.65 -4.73 -1.71
N SER A 152 -15.89 -4.64 -2.20
CA SER A 152 -17.05 -5.37 -1.69
C SER A 152 -17.34 -5.13 -0.20
N ILE A 153 -17.06 -3.93 0.30
CA ILE A 153 -17.33 -3.52 1.69
C ILE A 153 -18.63 -2.70 1.79
N SER A 154 -19.08 -2.39 3.00
CA SER A 154 -20.23 -1.51 3.23
C SER A 154 -19.81 -0.03 3.18
N LEU A 155 -20.64 0.81 2.55
CA LEU A 155 -20.51 2.26 2.67
C LEU A 155 -21.12 2.71 4.01
N VAL A 156 -20.31 3.32 4.86
CA VAL A 156 -20.73 3.81 6.18
C VAL A 156 -20.70 5.33 6.18
N GLN A 157 -21.76 5.96 6.67
CA GLN A 157 -21.78 7.39 6.94
C GLN A 157 -21.05 7.65 8.26
N ALA A 158 -19.87 8.25 8.17
CA ALA A 158 -19.06 8.62 9.33
C ALA A 158 -18.23 9.88 9.00
N PRO A 159 -17.86 10.68 10.00
CA PRO A 159 -16.92 11.79 9.82
C PRO A 159 -15.60 11.32 9.21
N SER A 160 -14.93 12.15 8.41
CA SER A 160 -13.59 11.83 7.94
C SER A 160 -12.63 11.76 9.13
N VAL A 161 -11.70 10.80 9.08
CA VAL A 161 -10.63 10.69 10.07
C VAL A 161 -9.74 11.94 10.06
N SER A 162 -9.64 12.61 8.91
CA SER A 162 -8.86 13.82 8.71
C SER A 162 -9.45 15.04 9.42
N ASP A 163 -10.77 15.05 9.64
CA ASP A 163 -11.49 16.17 10.27
C ASP A 163 -11.48 16.09 11.80
N LEU A 164 -11.02 14.97 12.37
CA LEU A 164 -11.00 14.76 13.81
C LEU A 164 -9.82 15.50 14.46
N GLU A 165 -10.15 16.38 15.40
CA GLU A 165 -9.17 17.02 16.26
C GLU A 165 -8.59 16.01 17.25
N ILE A 166 -7.26 16.01 17.40
CA ILE A 166 -6.61 15.20 18.44
C ILE A 166 -6.65 15.96 19.75
N THR A 167 -7.52 15.52 20.64
CA THR A 167 -7.55 15.98 22.02
C THR A 167 -6.59 15.15 22.89
N SER A 168 -6.17 15.71 24.03
CA SER A 168 -5.45 14.94 25.07
C SER A 168 -6.22 13.70 25.47
N ASP A 169 -7.54 13.83 25.62
CA ASP A 169 -8.42 12.76 26.07
C ASP A 169 -8.48 11.61 25.05
N LEU A 170 -8.45 11.92 23.75
CA LEU A 170 -8.36 10.91 22.70
C LEU A 170 -7.01 10.18 22.77
N LEU A 171 -5.91 10.89 23.00
CA LEU A 171 -4.58 10.27 23.13
C LEU A 171 -4.47 9.38 24.37
N ASP A 172 -5.07 9.78 25.50
CA ASP A 172 -5.06 8.99 26.72
C ASP A 172 -5.90 7.71 26.57
N LYS A 173 -7.09 7.80 25.95
CA LYS A 173 -7.90 6.63 25.58
C LYS A 173 -7.15 5.70 24.66
N MET A 174 -6.54 6.24 23.60
CA MET A 174 -5.70 5.49 22.68
C MET A 174 -4.53 4.79 23.37
N SER A 175 -3.89 5.47 24.34
CA SER A 175 -2.82 4.89 25.13
C SER A 175 -3.31 3.68 25.94
N ILE A 176 -4.48 3.81 26.59
CA ILE A 176 -5.10 2.71 27.34
C ILE A 176 -5.48 1.56 26.41
N ASP A 177 -6.12 1.81 25.27
CA ASP A 177 -6.58 0.74 24.38
C ASP A 177 -5.42 -0.06 23.76
N LEU A 178 -4.30 0.63 23.47
CA LEU A 178 -3.16 0.03 22.77
C LEU A 178 -2.13 -0.61 23.72
N TRP A 179 -1.97 -0.07 24.93
CA TRP A 179 -0.97 -0.51 25.91
C TRP A 179 -1.51 -0.92 27.28
N GLY A 180 -2.79 -0.73 27.56
CA GLY A 180 -3.40 -1.00 28.86
C GLY A 180 -3.05 0.04 29.95
N GLU A 181 -2.36 1.12 29.61
CA GLU A 181 -1.91 2.16 30.54
C GLU A 181 -1.87 3.54 29.89
N VAL A 182 -2.04 4.60 30.68
CA VAL A 182 -1.84 5.99 30.22
C VAL A 182 -0.35 6.24 30.08
N ARG A 183 0.17 6.15 28.85
CA ARG A 183 1.47 6.72 28.51
C ARG A 183 1.23 8.17 28.11
N GLY A 184 1.77 9.10 28.91
CA GLY A 184 1.67 10.53 28.62
C GLY A 184 2.17 10.90 27.22
N GLN A 185 1.86 12.12 26.78
CA GLN A 185 2.09 12.71 25.45
C GLN A 185 2.64 11.73 24.41
N LEU A 186 1.72 11.10 23.66
CA LEU A 186 2.01 10.19 22.55
C LEU A 186 3.09 10.84 21.68
N GLY A 187 4.31 10.32 21.71
CA GLY A 187 5.25 10.61 20.63
C GLY A 187 4.52 10.27 19.33
N LEU A 188 4.65 11.11 18.29
CA LEU A 188 4.01 10.96 16.96
C LEU A 188 4.31 9.62 16.24
N VAL A 189 4.99 8.70 16.93
CA VAL A 189 5.54 7.45 16.48
C VAL A 189 5.17 6.37 17.49
N VAL A 190 4.12 5.62 17.17
CA VAL A 190 3.69 4.44 17.92
C VAL A 190 4.52 3.24 17.45
N GLN A 191 5.41 2.72 18.32
CA GLN A 191 6.15 1.51 18.01
C GLN A 191 5.22 0.30 18.10
N THR A 192 4.85 -0.24 16.94
CA THR A 192 4.06 -1.47 16.77
C THR A 192 4.52 -2.68 17.60
N GLY A 193 5.77 -2.71 18.08
CA GLY A 193 6.33 -3.81 18.85
C GLY A 193 5.82 -3.96 20.28
N SER A 194 5.22 -2.92 20.85
CA SER A 194 4.69 -2.90 22.21
C SER A 194 3.17 -3.08 22.26
N LEU A 195 2.52 -3.31 21.12
CA LEU A 195 1.08 -3.55 21.03
C LEU A 195 0.72 -4.97 21.48
N SER A 196 -0.49 -5.14 22.03
CA SER A 196 -1.10 -6.46 22.21
C SER A 196 -1.21 -7.20 20.87
N HIS A 197 -1.29 -8.53 20.89
CA HIS A 197 -1.36 -9.32 19.66
C HIS A 197 -2.52 -8.90 18.72
N PRO A 198 -3.77 -8.71 19.21
CA PRO A 198 -4.87 -8.21 18.38
C PRO A 198 -4.63 -6.77 17.86
N ALA A 199 -4.15 -5.87 18.72
CA ALA A 199 -3.87 -4.49 18.32
C ALA A 199 -2.75 -4.41 17.27
N TRP A 200 -1.76 -5.31 17.35
CA TRP A 200 -0.72 -5.43 16.34
C TRP A 200 -1.26 -5.91 14.99
N VAL A 201 -2.14 -6.90 14.98
CA VAL A 201 -2.75 -7.41 13.73
C VAL A 201 -3.51 -6.28 13.04
N LEU A 202 -4.34 -5.54 13.79
CA LEU A 202 -5.08 -4.38 13.27
C LEU A 202 -4.14 -3.27 12.80
N ALA A 203 -3.16 -2.87 13.62
CA ALA A 203 -2.19 -1.84 13.24
C ALA A 203 -1.41 -2.23 11.97
N THR A 204 -1.07 -3.51 11.83
CA THR A 204 -0.39 -4.06 10.66
C THR A 204 -1.30 -4.03 9.44
N PHE A 205 -2.55 -4.49 9.56
CA PHE A 205 -3.54 -4.40 8.50
C PHE A 205 -3.73 -2.95 8.02
N LEU A 206 -3.94 -2.01 8.95
CA LEU A 206 -4.09 -0.60 8.62
C LEU A 206 -2.86 -0.05 7.90
N SER A 207 -1.65 -0.40 8.36
CA SER A 207 -0.38 0.08 7.77
C SER A 207 -0.07 -0.48 6.38
N PHE A 208 -0.81 -1.49 5.91
CA PHE A 208 -0.64 -2.05 4.57
C PHE A 208 -1.84 -1.83 3.65
N SER A 209 -3.05 -1.71 4.22
CA SER A 209 -4.30 -1.70 3.44
C SER A 209 -5.06 -0.37 3.50
N VAL A 210 -4.73 0.54 4.43
CA VAL A 210 -5.48 1.80 4.64
C VAL A 210 -4.60 3.04 4.76
N TYR A 211 -3.42 2.94 5.36
CA TYR A 211 -2.42 4.00 5.37
C TYR A 211 -1.04 3.42 5.06
N PRO A 212 -0.80 3.02 3.79
CA PRO A 212 0.41 2.30 3.45
C PRO A 212 1.65 3.16 3.68
N SER A 213 2.65 2.61 4.37
CA SER A 213 3.91 3.30 4.64
C SER A 213 5.12 2.38 4.45
N PHE A 214 6.27 2.96 4.12
CA PHE A 214 7.52 2.20 3.96
C PHE A 214 8.08 1.71 5.31
N HIS A 215 7.91 2.51 6.37
CA HIS A 215 8.45 2.24 7.69
C HIS A 215 7.42 1.53 8.58
N ARG A 216 7.50 0.19 8.55
CA ARG A 216 6.65 -0.75 9.29
C ARG A 216 6.52 -0.46 10.78
N ALA A 217 7.49 0.23 11.39
CA ALA A 217 7.59 0.38 12.83
C ALA A 217 6.58 1.38 13.43
N ASN A 218 6.07 2.33 12.62
CA ASN A 218 5.34 3.49 13.11
C ASN A 218 3.98 3.60 12.41
N SER A 219 2.88 3.57 13.15
CA SER A 219 1.58 3.99 12.61
C SER A 219 1.53 5.51 12.49
N CYS A 220 0.95 6.02 11.40
CA CYS A 220 0.71 7.45 11.23
C CYS A 220 -0.41 7.92 12.16
N LYS A 221 -0.49 9.23 12.38
CA LYS A 221 -1.54 9.88 13.19
C LYS A 221 -2.94 9.34 12.85
N ASN A 222 -3.31 9.37 11.58
CA ASN A 222 -4.62 8.92 11.10
C ASN A 222 -4.82 7.41 11.33
N GLY A 223 -3.76 6.61 11.16
CA GLY A 223 -3.79 5.18 11.46
C GLY A 223 -4.05 4.89 12.93
N CYS A 224 -3.51 5.70 13.84
CA CYS A 224 -3.77 5.55 15.27
C CYS A 224 -5.22 5.96 15.64
N ILE A 225 -5.73 7.07 15.09
CA ILE A 225 -7.13 7.49 15.29
C ILE A 225 -8.07 6.38 14.79
N LEU A 226 -7.81 5.88 13.58
CA LEU A 226 -8.61 4.82 12.98
C LEU A 226 -8.59 3.55 13.83
N LEU A 227 -7.42 3.16 14.36
CA LEU A 227 -7.29 2.01 15.24
C LEU A 227 -8.12 2.16 16.52
N SER A 228 -8.11 3.33 17.15
CA SER A 228 -8.96 3.63 18.32
C SER A 228 -10.44 3.47 18.02
N ARG A 229 -10.91 4.03 16.90
CA ARG A 229 -12.31 3.92 16.47
C ARG A 229 -12.73 2.47 16.26
N ILE A 230 -11.85 1.65 15.68
CA ILE A 230 -12.09 0.20 15.50
C ILE A 230 -12.25 -0.49 16.86
N LEU A 231 -11.36 -0.19 17.82
CA LEU A 231 -11.39 -0.80 19.15
C LEU A 231 -12.65 -0.39 19.93
N HIS A 232 -13.16 0.82 19.72
CA HIS A 232 -14.39 1.33 20.34
C HIS A 232 -15.68 1.07 19.54
N ARG A 233 -15.61 0.31 18.43
CA ARG A 233 -16.78 0.03 17.56
C ARG A 233 -17.47 1.29 17.02
N GLU A 234 -16.70 2.35 16.82
CA GLU A 234 -17.23 3.57 16.20
C GLU A 234 -17.38 3.40 14.68
N PRO A 235 -18.38 4.05 14.07
CA PRO A 235 -18.56 3.99 12.63
C PRO A 235 -17.36 4.60 11.91
N ILE A 236 -16.93 3.93 10.84
CA ILE A 236 -15.74 4.27 10.05
C ILE A 236 -16.10 4.22 8.56
N ASN A 237 -15.86 5.34 7.87
CA ASN A 237 -15.93 5.39 6.43
C ASN A 237 -14.57 5.03 5.83
N LEU A 238 -14.32 3.72 5.67
CA LEU A 238 -13.04 3.21 5.18
C LEU A 238 -12.75 3.66 3.75
N ALA A 239 -13.78 3.76 2.90
CA ALA A 239 -13.64 4.22 1.53
C ALA A 239 -13.15 5.68 1.48
N SER A 240 -13.62 6.53 2.39
CA SER A 240 -13.12 7.91 2.52
C SER A 240 -11.67 7.93 2.93
N CYS A 241 -11.28 7.12 3.92
CA CYS A 241 -9.87 7.03 4.36
C CYS A 241 -8.93 6.64 3.21
N ILE A 242 -9.35 5.66 2.40
CA ILE A 242 -8.60 5.20 1.22
C ILE A 242 -8.51 6.31 0.17
N LEU A 243 -9.62 6.98 -0.13
CA LEU A 243 -9.64 8.04 -1.14
C LEU A 243 -8.80 9.27 -0.73
N ASP A 244 -8.92 9.71 0.52
CA ASP A 244 -8.13 10.81 1.07
C ASP A 244 -6.63 10.50 0.94
N GLU A 245 -6.23 9.27 1.29
CA GLU A 245 -4.85 8.82 1.14
C GLU A 245 -4.43 8.69 -0.33
N MET A 246 -5.32 8.28 -1.25
CA MET A 246 -5.04 8.31 -2.69
C MET A 246 -4.74 9.71 -3.17
N ILE A 247 -5.53 10.71 -2.76
CA ILE A 247 -5.36 12.12 -3.13
C ILE A 247 -4.05 12.64 -2.54
N PHE A 248 -3.82 12.45 -1.24
CA PHE A 248 -2.62 12.88 -0.55
C PHE A 248 -1.35 12.29 -1.19
N ARG A 249 -1.32 10.98 -1.46
CA ARG A 249 -0.17 10.32 -2.09
C ARG A 249 -0.04 10.64 -3.58
N GLY A 250 -1.13 11.07 -4.22
CA GLY A 250 -1.15 11.52 -5.61
C GLY A 250 -0.62 12.93 -5.83
N ASP A 251 -0.31 13.68 -4.77
CA ASP A 251 0.30 15.00 -4.91
C ASP A 251 1.78 14.89 -5.35
N PRO A 252 2.19 15.53 -6.46
CA PRO A 252 3.58 15.51 -6.93
C PRO A 252 4.56 16.23 -6.00
N THR A 253 4.10 17.10 -5.09
CA THR A 253 4.93 17.80 -4.10
C THR A 253 5.40 16.88 -2.98
N VAL A 254 4.69 15.76 -2.76
CA VAL A 254 5.07 14.75 -1.77
C VAL A 254 6.42 14.13 -2.14
N SER A 255 7.24 13.84 -1.12
CA SER A 255 8.59 13.30 -1.30
C SER A 255 8.60 12.06 -2.20
N LYS A 256 9.60 11.97 -3.08
CA LYS A 256 9.81 10.79 -3.95
C LYS A 256 10.17 9.51 -3.18
N LYS A 257 10.55 9.66 -1.90
CA LYS A 257 10.78 8.53 -0.99
C LYS A 257 9.48 7.92 -0.47
N GLU A 258 8.37 8.64 -0.60
CA GLU A 258 7.07 8.13 -0.22
C GLU A 258 6.56 7.07 -1.19
N VAL A 259 5.64 6.27 -0.68
CA VAL A 259 5.08 5.12 -1.38
C VAL A 259 3.86 5.52 -2.20
N LEU A 260 3.62 4.79 -3.28
CA LEU A 260 2.34 4.78 -3.97
C LEU A 260 1.50 3.64 -3.40
N PRO A 261 0.34 3.93 -2.80
CA PRO A 261 -0.52 2.91 -2.22
C PRO A 261 -1.47 2.30 -3.25
N TYR A 262 -2.27 1.34 -2.79
CA TYR A 262 -3.49 0.84 -3.45
C TYR A 262 -3.31 0.27 -4.85
N GLY A 263 -2.17 -0.38 -5.07
CA GLY A 263 -1.84 -0.92 -6.37
C GLY A 263 -2.89 -1.90 -6.88
N ILE A 264 -3.41 -2.77 -6.01
CA ILE A 264 -4.40 -3.77 -6.38
C ILE A 264 -5.74 -3.10 -6.67
N LEU A 265 -6.21 -2.23 -5.76
CA LEU A 265 -7.46 -1.50 -5.92
C LEU A 265 -7.48 -0.68 -7.22
N ILE A 266 -6.44 0.11 -7.49
CA ILE A 266 -6.34 0.93 -8.70
C ILE A 266 -6.36 0.06 -9.95
N THR A 267 -5.64 -1.07 -9.93
CA THR A 267 -5.62 -2.02 -11.05
C THR A 267 -7.04 -2.54 -11.33
N GLN A 268 -7.78 -2.92 -10.29
CA GLN A 268 -9.16 -3.40 -10.43
C GLN A 268 -10.12 -2.33 -10.93
N ILE A 269 -10.00 -1.09 -10.43
CA ILE A 269 -10.79 0.05 -10.90
C ILE A 269 -10.53 0.29 -12.39
N CYS A 270 -9.26 0.27 -12.81
CA CYS A 270 -8.89 0.45 -14.22
C CYS A 270 -9.44 -0.68 -15.10
N GLN A 271 -9.39 -1.93 -14.64
CA GLN A 271 -10.00 -3.07 -15.35
C GLN A 271 -11.52 -2.90 -15.50
N ARG A 272 -12.20 -2.46 -14.43
CA ARG A 272 -13.65 -2.18 -14.46
C ARG A 272 -13.98 -1.04 -15.43
N ALA A 273 -13.11 -0.04 -15.53
CA ALA A 273 -13.20 1.05 -16.51
C ALA A 273 -12.76 0.65 -17.93
N ARG A 274 -12.44 -0.64 -18.17
CA ARG A 274 -12.00 -1.18 -19.46
C ARG A 274 -10.70 -0.58 -20.00
N VAL A 275 -9.81 -0.16 -19.10
CA VAL A 275 -8.45 0.27 -19.47
C VAL A 275 -7.64 -0.96 -19.91
N VAL A 276 -7.13 -0.92 -21.15
CA VAL A 276 -6.30 -2.00 -21.69
C VAL A 276 -4.89 -1.89 -21.11
N PHE A 277 -4.39 -2.98 -20.54
CA PHE A 277 -3.04 -3.00 -19.97
C PHE A 277 -2.01 -3.42 -21.03
N PRO A 278 -0.78 -2.87 -20.99
CA PRO A 278 0.26 -3.26 -21.92
C PRO A 278 0.57 -4.76 -21.79
N VAL A 279 0.70 -5.44 -22.93
CA VAL A 279 0.83 -6.92 -23.06
C VAL A 279 2.03 -7.49 -22.30
N ASN A 280 3.04 -6.67 -22.00
CA ASN A 280 4.28 -7.06 -21.29
C ASN A 280 4.45 -6.35 -19.94
N SER A 281 3.39 -5.80 -19.35
CA SER A 281 3.52 -5.12 -18.06
C SER A 281 3.82 -6.11 -16.93
N PRO A 282 4.81 -5.84 -16.07
CA PRO A 282 5.08 -6.69 -14.91
C PRO A 282 3.92 -6.58 -13.93
N PHE A 283 3.26 -7.70 -13.68
CA PHE A 283 2.30 -7.81 -12.60
C PHE A 283 3.03 -8.14 -11.30
N LEU A 284 2.76 -7.33 -10.28
CA LEU A 284 3.27 -7.55 -8.93
C LEU A 284 2.20 -8.27 -8.10
N VAL A 285 2.63 -9.20 -7.27
CA VAL A 285 1.79 -9.94 -6.32
C VAL A 285 2.08 -9.43 -4.91
N PRO A 286 1.09 -9.35 -4.01
CA PRO A 286 1.30 -8.94 -2.62
C PRO A 286 2.46 -9.67 -1.95
N MET A 287 3.28 -8.92 -1.20
CA MET A 287 4.34 -9.51 -0.38
C MET A 287 3.72 -10.29 0.77
N GLY A 288 3.91 -11.62 0.83
CA GLY A 288 3.74 -12.52 2.00
C GLY A 288 2.46 -12.40 2.84
N LEU A 289 2.11 -13.44 3.57
CA LEU A 289 0.91 -13.43 4.43
C LEU A 289 1.13 -12.57 5.69
N ILE A 290 0.04 -12.00 6.23
CA ILE A 290 -0.02 -11.56 7.62
C ILE A 290 -0.60 -12.75 8.41
N ASP A 291 0.29 -13.45 9.13
CA ASP A 291 -0.02 -14.63 9.93
C ASP A 291 0.74 -14.61 11.28
N THR A 292 0.55 -15.65 12.10
CA THR A 292 1.23 -15.77 13.41
C THR A 292 2.75 -15.90 13.27
N SER A 293 3.24 -16.46 12.15
CA SER A 293 4.68 -16.57 11.89
C SER A 293 5.34 -15.21 11.68
N SER A 294 4.63 -14.30 10.99
CA SER A 294 5.05 -12.92 10.76
C SER A 294 5.11 -12.12 12.05
N TRP A 295 4.20 -12.39 13.00
CA TRP A 295 4.25 -11.85 14.36
C TRP A 295 5.49 -12.34 15.12
N ASN A 296 5.71 -13.66 15.14
CA ASN A 296 6.84 -14.26 15.86
C ASN A 296 8.19 -13.80 15.31
N GLN A 297 8.33 -13.73 13.99
CA GLN A 297 9.53 -13.20 13.33
C GLN A 297 9.77 -11.74 13.72
N ARG A 298 8.71 -10.93 13.78
CA ARG A 298 8.80 -9.53 14.17
C ARG A 298 9.17 -9.34 15.64
N GLN A 299 8.58 -10.12 16.54
CA GLN A 299 8.95 -10.13 17.96
C GLN A 299 10.42 -10.51 18.14
N ALA A 300 10.91 -11.51 17.39
CA ALA A 300 12.32 -11.88 17.39
C ALA A 300 13.23 -10.74 16.89
N GLN A 301 12.83 -10.03 15.82
CA GLN A 301 13.57 -8.87 15.31
C GLN A 301 13.60 -7.71 16.31
N ILE A 302 12.48 -7.43 16.98
CA ILE A 302 12.40 -6.38 18.02
C ILE A 302 13.30 -6.75 19.20
N LYS A 303 13.22 -8.00 19.69
CA LYS A 303 14.09 -8.51 20.78
C LYS A 303 15.58 -8.40 20.39
N GLY A 304 15.94 -8.78 19.16
CA GLY A 304 17.30 -8.67 18.64
C GLY A 304 17.79 -7.21 18.51
N ALA A 305 16.92 -6.31 18.06
CA ALA A 305 17.22 -4.88 17.95
C ALA A 305 17.38 -4.22 19.32
N LEU A 306 16.55 -4.58 20.30
CA LEU A 306 16.68 -4.14 21.69
C LEU A 306 18.00 -4.61 22.29
N GLY A 307 18.33 -5.89 22.12
CA GLY A 307 19.60 -6.45 22.57
C GLY A 307 20.82 -5.74 21.95
N SER A 308 20.72 -5.39 20.67
CA SER A 308 21.78 -4.64 19.97
C SER A 308 21.91 -3.20 20.48
N LYS A 309 20.80 -2.48 20.68
CA LYS A 309 20.81 -1.12 21.28
C LYS A 309 21.35 -1.14 22.71
N LYS A 310 20.98 -2.15 23.51
CA LYS A 310 21.48 -2.33 24.88
C LYS A 310 23.01 -2.48 24.88
N LYS A 311 23.56 -3.31 23.98
CA LYS A 311 25.01 -3.46 23.79
C LYS A 311 25.69 -2.14 23.38
N VAL A 312 25.12 -1.40 22.42
CA VAL A 312 25.67 -0.11 21.97
C VAL A 312 25.64 0.94 23.08
N CYS A 313 24.55 1.04 23.83
CA CYS A 313 24.43 1.95 24.98
C CYS A 313 25.43 1.58 26.09
N HIS A 314 25.58 0.29 26.40
CA HIS A 314 26.54 -0.20 27.39
C HIS A 314 28.00 0.08 26.96
N SER A 315 28.36 -0.15 25.68
CA SER A 315 29.67 0.20 25.14
C SER A 315 29.93 1.72 25.15
N ARG A 316 28.91 2.54 24.88
CA ARG A 316 29.02 4.01 24.88
C ARG A 316 29.14 4.57 26.30
N ALA A 317 28.43 3.99 27.26
CA ALA A 317 28.60 4.30 28.68
C ALA A 317 30.02 3.93 29.14
N LYS A 318 30.50 2.71 28.85
CA LYS A 318 31.87 2.29 29.16
C LYS A 318 32.94 3.22 28.59
N ARG A 319 32.79 3.72 27.35
CA ARG A 319 33.70 4.73 26.78
C ARG A 319 33.64 6.06 27.52
N LYS A 320 32.45 6.62 27.75
CA LYS A 320 32.31 7.92 28.43
C LYS A 320 32.86 7.95 29.85
N PHE A 321 32.85 6.81 30.55
CA PHE A 321 33.42 6.68 31.89
C PHE A 321 34.90 6.29 31.89
N GLY A 322 35.42 5.72 30.79
CA GLY A 322 36.85 5.44 30.61
C GLY A 322 37.65 6.62 30.03
N GLU A 323 36.98 7.69 29.62
CA GLU A 323 37.54 8.89 28.99
C GLU A 323 37.46 10.10 29.95
N SER A 324 37.37 9.87 31.27
CA SER A 324 37.62 10.94 32.24
C SER A 324 39.12 11.14 32.33
N ASP A 325 39.58 12.33 31.94
CA ASP A 325 40.97 12.74 31.99
C ASP A 325 41.63 12.35 33.31
N ALA A 326 42.90 11.96 33.19
CA ALA A 326 43.75 11.34 34.19
C ALA A 326 44.13 12.23 35.39
N ASP A 327 43.17 12.98 35.96
CA ASP A 327 43.39 13.89 37.09
C ASP A 327 42.24 13.94 38.12
N SER A 328 41.26 13.02 38.04
CA SER A 328 40.33 12.84 39.16
C SER A 328 40.63 11.51 39.85
N ASP A 329 41.05 11.60 41.10
CA ASP A 329 41.29 10.53 42.09
C ASP A 329 39.97 9.82 42.46
N VAL A 330 39.17 9.46 41.45
CA VAL A 330 37.97 8.63 41.61
C VAL A 330 38.47 7.21 41.71
N ASP A 331 38.71 6.83 42.96
CA ASP A 331 39.07 5.51 43.44
C ASP A 331 38.49 4.39 42.54
N SER A 332 39.36 3.74 41.76
CA SER A 332 39.02 2.72 40.75
C SER A 332 38.15 1.59 41.34
N SER A 333 38.24 1.39 42.66
CA SER A 333 37.41 0.47 43.44
C SER A 333 35.92 0.85 43.45
N VAL A 334 35.60 2.13 43.54
CA VAL A 334 34.22 2.67 43.55
C VAL A 334 33.58 2.54 42.18
N LEU A 335 34.33 2.83 41.11
CA LEU A 335 33.85 2.68 39.73
C LEU A 335 33.57 1.20 39.41
N THR A 336 34.45 0.30 39.87
CA THR A 336 34.27 -1.16 39.71
C THR A 336 33.05 -1.67 40.47
N GLN A 337 32.81 -1.19 41.70
CA GLN A 337 31.60 -1.51 42.46
C GLN A 337 30.33 -0.98 41.80
N LEU A 338 30.38 0.21 41.21
CA LEU A 338 29.26 0.78 40.46
C LEU A 338 28.92 -0.06 39.24
N TYR A 339 29.90 -0.49 38.45
CA TYR A 339 29.67 -1.41 37.34
C TYR A 339 29.08 -2.74 37.80
N ALA A 340 29.61 -3.35 38.85
CA ALA A 340 29.07 -4.59 39.41
C ALA A 340 27.62 -4.42 39.90
N ARG A 341 27.27 -3.26 40.48
CA ARG A 341 25.89 -2.95 40.89
C ARG A 341 24.97 -2.72 39.71
N PHE A 342 25.43 -2.08 38.65
CA PHE A 342 24.66 -1.92 37.42
C PHE A 342 24.42 -3.27 36.73
N ASP A 343 25.44 -4.12 36.63
CA ASP A 343 25.30 -5.45 36.05
C ASP A 343 24.36 -6.33 36.89
N ALA A 344 24.47 -6.28 38.23
CA ALA A 344 23.55 -6.98 39.13
C ALA A 344 22.10 -6.45 39.06
N LEU A 345 21.92 -5.15 38.87
CA LEU A 345 20.60 -4.54 38.67
C LEU A 345 20.01 -4.94 37.31
N ASP A 346 20.83 -4.98 36.27
CA ASP A 346 20.42 -5.37 34.91
C ASP A 346 20.01 -6.84 34.83
N GLU A 347 20.73 -7.73 35.53
CA GLU A 347 20.35 -9.13 35.71
C GLU A 347 19.04 -9.26 36.48
N LYS A 348 18.85 -8.49 37.56
CA LYS A 348 17.58 -8.48 38.31
C LYS A 348 16.40 -7.99 37.46
N ILE A 349 16.58 -6.93 36.68
CA ILE A 349 15.55 -6.41 35.76
C ILE A 349 15.24 -7.45 34.67
N SER A 350 16.25 -8.10 34.13
CA SER A 350 16.06 -9.15 33.10
C SER A 350 15.34 -10.38 33.65
N ALA A 351 15.69 -10.81 34.88
CA ALA A 351 15.02 -11.90 35.56
C ALA A 351 13.56 -11.56 35.90
N GLN A 352 13.29 -10.36 36.43
CA GLN A 352 11.93 -9.90 36.71
C GLN A 352 11.10 -9.75 35.43
N SER A 353 11.69 -9.23 34.35
CA SER A 353 11.00 -9.10 33.06
C SER A 353 10.66 -10.47 32.47
N THR A 354 11.55 -11.45 32.61
CA THR A 354 11.31 -12.84 32.16
C THR A 354 10.17 -13.47 32.96
N LEU A 355 10.20 -13.32 34.29
CA LEU A 355 9.16 -13.82 35.19
C LEU A 355 7.80 -13.19 34.88
N LEU A 356 7.74 -11.87 34.65
CA LEU A 356 6.52 -11.17 34.25
C LEU A 356 5.99 -11.68 32.91
N PHE A 357 6.87 -11.94 31.94
CA PHE A 357 6.49 -12.47 30.63
C PHE A 357 5.92 -13.90 30.74
N GLU A 358 6.50 -14.72 31.62
CA GLU A 358 6.04 -16.07 31.89
C GLU A 358 4.69 -16.06 32.62
N GLN A 359 4.51 -15.17 33.60
CA GLN A 359 3.23 -14.95 34.27
C GLN A 359 2.13 -14.47 33.30
N ILE A 360 2.46 -13.52 32.41
CA ILE A 360 1.51 -13.05 31.38
C ILE A 360 1.15 -14.20 30.43
N SER A 361 2.12 -15.02 30.03
CA SER A 361 1.87 -16.17 29.15
C SER A 361 1.01 -17.25 29.83
N GLN A 362 1.24 -17.49 31.12
CA GLN A 362 0.40 -18.38 31.94
C GLN A 362 -1.02 -17.82 32.08
N LEU A 363 -1.17 -16.53 32.34
CA LEU A 363 -2.47 -15.88 32.45
C LEU A 363 -3.24 -15.94 31.12
N GLN A 364 -2.56 -15.70 30.00
CA GLN A 364 -3.13 -15.83 28.65
C GLN A 364 -3.58 -17.27 28.38
N SER A 365 -2.76 -18.27 28.69
CA SER A 365 -3.13 -19.68 28.55
C SER A 365 -4.33 -20.06 29.43
N HIS A 366 -4.41 -19.52 30.64
CA HIS A 366 -5.56 -19.70 31.53
C HIS A 366 -6.83 -19.05 30.99
N MET A 367 -6.72 -17.85 30.42
CA MET A 367 -7.85 -17.18 29.76
C MET A 367 -8.31 -17.94 28.53
N GLU A 368 -7.40 -18.39 27.66
CA GLU A 368 -7.71 -19.20 26.47
C GLU A 368 -8.42 -20.52 26.84
N ARG A 369 -7.98 -21.20 27.91
CA ARG A 369 -8.69 -22.38 28.44
C ARG A 369 -10.06 -22.03 29.00
N GLY A 370 -10.18 -20.89 29.69
CA GLY A 370 -11.46 -20.41 30.22
C GLY A 370 -12.47 -20.14 29.11
N PHE A 371 -12.05 -19.45 28.04
CA PHE A 371 -12.90 -19.20 26.87
C PHE A 371 -13.29 -20.50 26.15
N SER A 372 -12.35 -21.43 25.95
CA SER A 372 -12.65 -22.73 25.35
C SER A 372 -13.65 -23.57 26.18
N LEU A 373 -13.61 -23.46 27.50
CA LEU A 373 -14.58 -24.10 28.40
C LEU A 373 -15.97 -23.46 28.29
N ILE A 374 -16.04 -22.13 28.19
CA ILE A 374 -17.30 -21.40 28.01
C ILE A 374 -17.92 -21.71 26.65
N ASP A 375 -17.12 -21.75 25.58
CA ASP A 375 -17.58 -22.10 24.23
C ASP A 375 -18.08 -23.54 24.17
N GLY A 376 -17.37 -24.48 24.79
CA GLY A 376 -17.82 -25.86 24.92
C GLY A 376 -19.12 -26.00 25.71
N GLN A 377 -19.29 -25.21 26.78
CA GLN A 377 -20.53 -25.18 27.57
C GLN A 377 -21.69 -24.57 26.77
N MET A 378 -21.46 -23.51 25.99
CA MET A 378 -22.47 -22.90 25.13
C MET A 378 -22.91 -23.84 24.00
N LEU A 379 -21.99 -24.56 23.37
CA LEU A 379 -22.30 -25.59 22.37
C LEU A 379 -23.17 -26.70 22.97
N CYS A 380 -22.81 -27.19 24.16
CA CYS A 380 -23.60 -28.21 24.86
C CYS A 380 -25.01 -27.71 25.22
N ASN A 381 -25.14 -26.44 25.64
CA ASN A 381 -26.44 -25.84 25.94
C ASN A 381 -27.29 -25.64 24.67
N MET A 382 -26.68 -25.30 23.53
CA MET A 382 -27.39 -25.19 22.24
C MET A 382 -27.87 -26.55 21.73
N ASP A 383 -27.07 -27.61 21.86
CA ASP A 383 -27.48 -28.97 21.49
C ASP A 383 -28.65 -29.46 22.36
N GLN A 384 -28.64 -29.13 23.65
CA GLN A 384 -29.78 -29.40 24.55
C GLN A 384 -31.03 -28.63 24.14
N LEU A 385 -30.87 -27.37 23.71
CA LEU A 385 -31.99 -26.54 23.25
C LEU A 385 -32.61 -27.10 21.97
N HIS A 386 -31.80 -27.51 21.00
CA HIS A 386 -32.28 -28.15 19.77
C HIS A 386 -32.95 -29.50 20.02
N THR A 387 -32.42 -30.29 20.96
CA THR A 387 -33.07 -31.55 21.38
C THR A 387 -34.44 -31.30 22.01
N LEU A 388 -34.57 -30.20 22.77
CA LEU A 388 -35.84 -29.79 23.37
C LEU A 388 -36.83 -29.27 22.31
N GLU A 389 -36.35 -28.47 21.34
CA GLU A 389 -37.15 -28.00 20.21
C GLU A 389 -37.70 -29.17 19.39
N ASP A 390 -36.85 -30.16 19.05
CA ASP A 390 -37.27 -31.37 18.34
C ASP A 390 -38.29 -32.20 19.13
N PHE A 391 -38.12 -32.32 20.45
CA PHE A 391 -39.07 -33.00 21.32
C PHE A 391 -40.43 -32.31 21.35
N VAL A 392 -40.44 -30.99 21.47
CA VAL A 392 -41.64 -30.14 21.46
C VAL A 392 -42.34 -30.24 20.11
N HIS A 393 -41.59 -30.19 19.00
CA HIS A 393 -42.15 -30.29 17.65
C HIS A 393 -42.79 -31.66 17.37
N LYS A 394 -42.21 -32.74 17.91
CA LYS A 394 -42.69 -34.11 17.71
C LYS A 394 -43.91 -34.49 18.55
N HIS A 395 -44.24 -33.70 19.56
CA HIS A 395 -45.37 -33.97 20.47
C HIS A 395 -46.48 -32.93 20.44
N LEU A 396 -46.27 -31.81 19.76
CA LEU A 396 -47.29 -30.77 19.52
C LEU A 396 -47.71 -30.64 18.05
N SER A 397 -47.16 -31.48 17.17
CA SER A 397 -47.65 -31.74 15.80
C SER A 397 -48.35 -33.09 15.75
#